data_AF-A0A962B9Z2-F1
#
_entry.id   AF-A0A962B9Z2-F1
#
_cell.length_a   1.000
_cell.length_b   1.000
_cell.length_c   1.000
_cell.angle_alpha   90.00
_cell.angle_beta   90.00
_cell.angle_gamma   90.00
#
_symmetry.space_group_name_H-M   'P 1'
#
loop_
_entity.id
_entity.type
_entity.pdbx_description
1 polymer ?
#
loop_
_entity_poly.entity_id
_entity_poly.type
_entity_poly.pdbx_seq_one_letter_code
_entity_poly.pdbx_strand_id
1 'polypeptide(L)'
;MTALGDQIVPIDRALAAQGFAREDRMMQAIWHGRLGDDQRDCVIRIAAERRTGYVGEVRYRRTLGYRLRIELQSSIRTQVFFVRAAFARNAFVRWIYKLRRQVTLDAVPESLDGFVAVTIDPAWTRQLLTESKAVDATARLLKQGASPTLAGSACFMPSSDMGKFRYASPILPLEAITDARVQAVLDDMQQIARGAEQLPAPEVVREVSAFGRFAEQHPWAIAVALLLGLMGVVAFGALLLVLTALALNGLMR
;
A
#
# COMPACT_ATOMS: atom_id res chain seq x y z
N MET A 1 23.76 7.39 11.57
CA MET A 1 22.51 7.20 10.78
C MET A 1 22.92 6.77 9.39
N THR A 2 22.67 5.53 9.00
CA THR A 2 23.12 5.04 7.69
C THR A 2 22.18 5.62 6.62
N ALA A 3 22.71 6.52 5.79
CA ALA A 3 22.13 6.77 4.47
C ALA A 3 21.95 5.40 3.77
N LEU A 4 21.04 5.32 2.80
CA LEU A 4 20.85 4.08 2.02
C LEU A 4 22.14 3.58 1.34
N GLY A 5 23.22 4.38 1.38
CA GLY A 5 24.59 3.96 1.14
C GLY A 5 24.88 3.70 -0.32
N ASP A 6 26.10 3.24 -0.60
CA ASP A 6 26.57 2.97 -1.96
C ASP A 6 25.84 1.79 -2.61
N GLN A 7 25.11 0.99 -1.82
CA GLN A 7 24.34 -0.17 -2.31
C GLN A 7 23.18 0.21 -3.23
N ILE A 8 22.69 1.46 -3.18
CA ILE A 8 21.65 1.95 -4.10
C ILE A 8 22.22 2.47 -5.42
N VAL A 9 23.53 2.72 -5.52
CA VAL A 9 24.16 3.28 -6.72
C VAL A 9 23.89 2.45 -7.99
N PRO A 10 23.95 1.11 -7.98
CA PRO A 10 23.61 0.31 -9.16
C PRO A 10 22.15 0.48 -9.60
N ILE A 11 21.22 0.52 -8.64
CA ILE A 11 19.79 0.73 -8.89
C ILE A 11 19.57 2.12 -9.47
N ASP A 12 20.22 3.13 -8.88
CA ASP A 12 20.12 4.51 -9.31
C ASP A 12 20.60 4.69 -10.75
N ARG A 13 21.74 4.08 -11.10
CA ARG A 13 22.26 4.09 -12.47
C ARG A 13 21.31 3.40 -13.45
N ALA A 14 20.78 2.24 -13.08
CA ALA A 14 19.86 1.48 -13.93
C ALA A 14 18.53 2.22 -14.16
N LEU A 15 17.98 2.85 -13.13
CA LEU A 15 16.75 3.63 -13.23
C LEU A 15 16.97 4.97 -13.97
N ALA A 16 18.09 5.65 -13.74
CA ALA A 16 18.45 6.86 -14.47
C ALA A 16 18.62 6.59 -15.98
N ALA A 17 19.21 5.44 -16.35
CA ALA A 17 19.31 5.01 -17.75
C ALA A 17 17.93 4.80 -18.42
N GLN A 18 16.89 4.55 -17.63
CA GLN A 18 15.50 4.44 -18.08
C GLN A 18 14.73 5.77 -17.97
N GLY A 19 15.41 6.88 -17.66
CA GLY A 19 14.80 8.21 -17.56
C GLY A 19 14.09 8.49 -16.24
N PHE A 20 14.29 7.68 -15.21
CA PHE A 20 13.79 7.99 -13.87
C PHE A 20 14.66 9.04 -13.18
N ALA A 21 14.03 10.06 -12.62
CA ALA A 21 14.67 11.08 -11.80
C ALA A 21 14.60 10.69 -10.31
N ARG A 22 15.73 10.76 -9.61
CA ARG A 22 15.81 10.47 -8.18
C ARG A 22 15.47 11.70 -7.35
N GLU A 23 14.59 11.50 -6.36
CA GLU A 23 14.32 12.41 -5.26
C GLU A 23 14.81 11.77 -3.95
N ASP A 24 15.83 12.37 -3.35
CA ASP A 24 16.33 11.93 -2.05
C ASP A 24 15.53 12.54 -0.91
N ARG A 25 15.11 11.69 0.02
CA ARG A 25 14.56 12.13 1.30
C ARG A 25 15.21 11.34 2.42
N MET A 26 15.13 11.88 3.64
CA MET A 26 15.73 11.24 4.81
C MET A 26 15.28 9.77 4.94
N MET A 27 16.24 8.83 4.87
CA MET A 27 16.03 7.37 4.99
C MET A 27 15.19 6.71 3.88
N GLN A 28 14.97 7.38 2.75
CA GLN A 28 14.25 6.82 1.61
C GLN A 28 14.83 7.32 0.29
N ALA A 29 14.90 6.44 -0.69
CA ALA A 29 15.19 6.80 -2.07
C ALA A 29 13.90 6.67 -2.86
N ILE A 30 13.54 7.71 -3.60
CA ILE A 30 12.35 7.77 -4.42
C ILE A 30 12.79 8.06 -5.85
N TRP A 31 12.23 7.35 -6.82
CA TRP A 31 12.43 7.61 -8.23
C TRP A 31 11.09 7.86 -8.90
N HIS A 32 11.07 8.88 -9.75
CA HIS A 32 9.92 9.28 -10.54
C HIS A 32 10.26 9.16 -12.01
N GLY A 33 9.41 8.49 -12.78
CA GLY A 33 9.65 8.34 -14.20
C GLY A 33 8.42 7.80 -14.91
N ARG A 34 8.63 7.40 -16.15
CA ARG A 34 7.61 6.79 -17.00
C ARG A 34 8.05 5.41 -17.42
N LEU A 35 7.12 4.48 -17.46
CA LEU A 35 7.40 3.07 -17.70
C LEU A 35 6.60 2.55 -18.90
N GLY A 36 7.29 1.79 -19.76
CA GLY A 36 6.73 1.14 -20.93
C GLY A 36 6.44 2.08 -22.10
N ASP A 37 5.97 1.50 -23.20
CA ASP A 37 5.65 2.23 -24.45
C ASP A 37 4.50 3.22 -24.24
N ASP A 38 3.57 2.90 -23.34
CA ASP A 38 2.41 3.74 -23.01
C ASP A 38 2.77 4.90 -22.06
N GLN A 39 4.05 5.05 -21.68
CA GLN A 39 4.56 6.18 -20.91
C GLN A 39 3.83 6.42 -19.57
N ARG A 40 3.56 5.32 -18.85
CA ARG A 40 2.78 5.33 -17.58
C ARG A 40 3.59 5.96 -16.46
N ASP A 41 2.98 6.86 -15.71
CA ASP A 41 3.63 7.42 -14.53
C ASP A 41 3.96 6.31 -13.53
N CYS A 42 5.22 6.28 -13.08
CA CYS A 42 5.74 5.26 -12.19
C CYS A 42 6.55 5.90 -11.07
N VAL A 43 6.28 5.47 -9.83
CA VAL A 43 6.99 5.91 -8.64
C VAL A 43 7.58 4.69 -7.94
N ILE A 44 8.89 4.66 -7.80
CA ILE A 44 9.64 3.59 -7.13
C ILE A 44 10.15 4.17 -5.81
N ARG A 45 9.97 3.45 -4.71
CA ARG A 45 10.40 3.87 -3.37
C ARG A 45 11.09 2.72 -2.65
N ILE A 46 12.29 2.97 -2.16
CA ILE A 46 12.99 2.09 -1.21
C ILE A 46 13.07 2.83 0.12
N ALA A 47 12.47 2.27 1.17
CA ALA A 47 12.44 2.89 2.49
C ALA A 47 12.77 1.89 3.60
N ALA A 48 13.49 2.36 4.63
CA ALA A 48 13.79 1.57 5.81
C ALA A 48 12.52 1.34 6.66
N GLU A 49 12.18 0.08 6.92
CA GLU A 49 11.10 -0.30 7.82
C GLU A 49 11.66 -0.41 9.24
N ARG A 50 11.06 0.30 10.20
CA ARG A 50 11.58 0.42 11.56
C ARG A 50 10.53 0.02 12.59
N ARG A 51 10.96 -0.71 13.62
CA ARG A 51 10.16 -0.98 14.80
C ARG A 51 10.68 -0.15 15.97
N THR A 52 9.77 0.55 16.63
CA THR A 52 10.06 1.15 17.94
C THR A 52 9.84 0.07 18.99
N GLY A 53 10.83 -0.11 19.87
CA GLY A 53 10.71 -0.94 21.06
C GLY A 53 11.07 -0.15 22.30
N TYR A 54 10.77 -0.73 23.46
CA TYR A 54 11.08 -0.17 24.77
C TYR A 54 11.80 -1.24 25.60
N VAL A 55 12.89 -0.86 26.28
CA VAL A 55 13.51 -1.65 27.36
C VAL A 55 13.49 -0.79 28.61
N GLY A 56 12.63 -1.13 29.58
CA GLY A 56 12.27 -0.20 30.65
C GLY A 56 11.68 1.09 30.07
N GLU A 57 12.22 2.23 30.47
CA GLU A 57 11.84 3.56 29.95
C GLU A 57 12.62 3.96 28.70
N VAL A 58 13.61 3.16 28.26
CA VAL A 58 14.47 3.51 27.13
C VAL A 58 13.81 3.12 25.82
N ARG A 59 13.53 4.13 25.00
CA ARG A 59 13.04 3.95 23.62
C ARG A 59 14.22 3.62 22.69
N TYR A 60 14.13 2.49 22.00
CA TYR A 60 15.08 2.15 20.93
C TYR A 60 14.35 1.96 19.59
N ARG A 61 15.09 2.21 18.49
CA ARG A 61 14.56 2.08 17.14
C ARG A 61 15.41 1.09 16.36
N ARG A 62 14.84 -0.06 16.04
CA ARG A 62 15.51 -1.11 15.26
C ARG A 62 15.04 -1.06 13.81
N THR A 63 15.98 -1.02 12.88
CA THR A 63 15.69 -1.25 11.46
C THR A 63 15.40 -2.74 11.27
N LEU A 64 14.21 -3.06 10.75
CA LEU A 64 13.79 -4.43 10.43
C LEU A 64 14.30 -4.87 9.05
N GLY A 65 14.56 -3.89 8.18
CA GLY A 65 14.99 -4.08 6.80
C GLY A 65 14.47 -2.93 5.94
N TYR A 66 14.31 -3.19 4.66
CA TYR A 66 13.87 -2.24 3.65
C TYR A 66 12.68 -2.79 2.88
N ARG A 67 11.82 -1.89 2.41
CA ARG A 67 10.69 -2.25 1.58
C ARG A 67 10.79 -1.51 0.25
N LEU A 68 10.73 -2.27 -0.83
CA LEU A 68 10.52 -1.76 -2.18
C LEU A 68 9.01 -1.57 -2.38
N ARG A 69 8.60 -0.36 -2.73
CA ARG A 69 7.22 -0.02 -3.09
C ARG A 69 7.23 0.59 -4.46
N ILE A 70 6.33 0.14 -5.32
CA ILE A 70 6.20 0.67 -6.67
C ILE A 70 4.73 1.01 -6.90
N GLU A 71 4.48 2.20 -7.42
CA GLU A 71 3.17 2.65 -7.87
C GLU A 71 3.23 2.88 -9.37
N LEU A 72 2.41 2.16 -10.13
CA LEU A 72 2.28 2.30 -11.57
C LEU A 72 0.88 2.81 -11.90
N GLN A 73 0.79 3.84 -12.75
CA GLN A 73 -0.47 4.38 -13.23
C GLN A 73 -1.24 3.33 -14.07
N SER A 74 -2.54 3.25 -13.84
CA SER A 74 -3.43 2.34 -14.57
C SER A 74 -4.80 2.97 -14.82
N SER A 75 -5.48 2.59 -15.89
CA SER A 75 -6.87 2.99 -16.14
C SER A 75 -7.88 2.24 -15.25
N ILE A 76 -7.46 1.18 -14.56
CA ILE A 76 -8.31 0.37 -13.68
C ILE A 76 -8.61 1.09 -12.37
N ARG A 77 -9.86 1.56 -12.22
CA ARG A 77 -10.34 2.34 -11.05
C ARG A 77 -11.14 1.51 -10.03
N THR A 78 -11.12 0.18 -10.15
CA THR A 78 -11.66 -0.70 -9.12
C THR A 78 -10.61 -1.04 -8.06
N GLN A 79 -10.98 -1.82 -7.05
CA GLN A 79 -10.07 -2.28 -6.02
C GLN A 79 -10.04 -3.81 -5.98
N VAL A 80 -8.86 -4.37 -6.23
CA VAL A 80 -8.56 -5.79 -5.97
C VAL A 80 -7.19 -5.89 -5.31
N PHE A 81 -7.07 -6.78 -4.33
CA PHE A 81 -5.81 -7.08 -3.66
C PHE A 81 -5.69 -8.56 -3.35
N PHE A 82 -4.49 -9.10 -3.49
CA PHE A 82 -4.19 -10.50 -3.21
C PHE A 82 -3.56 -10.64 -1.84
N VAL A 83 -4.12 -11.51 -1.02
CA VAL A 83 -3.68 -11.74 0.37
C VAL A 83 -3.56 -13.22 0.64
N ARG A 84 -2.76 -13.59 1.64
CA ARG A 84 -2.67 -15.00 2.05
C ARG A 84 -4.01 -15.52 2.54
N ALA A 85 -4.39 -16.73 2.10
CA ALA A 85 -5.65 -17.35 2.43
C ALA A 85 -5.86 -17.46 3.96
N ALA A 86 -4.81 -17.80 4.72
CA ALA A 86 -4.87 -17.87 6.18
C ALA A 86 -5.29 -16.53 6.83
N PHE A 87 -4.83 -15.41 6.29
CA PHE A 87 -5.18 -14.08 6.79
C PHE A 87 -6.62 -13.71 6.44
N ALA A 88 -7.04 -13.92 5.18
CA ALA A 88 -8.41 -13.65 4.73
C ALA A 88 -9.45 -14.56 5.40
N ARG A 89 -9.06 -15.73 5.89
CA ARG A 89 -9.96 -16.65 6.61
C ARG A 89 -10.26 -16.22 8.04
N ASN A 90 -9.50 -15.28 8.61
CA ASN A 90 -9.74 -14.76 9.96
C ASN A 90 -11.09 -14.03 10.03
N ALA A 91 -11.94 -14.37 11.02
CA ALA A 91 -13.29 -13.83 11.16
C ALA A 91 -13.32 -12.30 11.32
N PHE A 92 -12.38 -11.73 12.09
CA PHE A 92 -12.27 -10.28 12.26
C PHE A 92 -11.90 -9.59 10.95
N VAL A 93 -10.99 -10.19 10.17
CA VAL A 93 -10.59 -9.67 8.86
C VAL A 93 -11.76 -9.72 7.88
N ARG A 94 -12.52 -10.82 7.81
CA ARG A 94 -13.72 -10.90 6.96
C ARG A 94 -14.77 -9.88 7.36
N TRP A 95 -14.96 -9.64 8.65
CA TRP A 95 -15.86 -8.60 9.13
C TRP A 95 -15.44 -7.21 8.64
N ILE A 96 -14.13 -6.89 8.73
CA ILE A 96 -13.59 -5.63 8.16
C ILE A 96 -13.86 -5.54 6.65
N TYR A 97 -13.63 -6.62 5.89
CA TYR A 97 -13.91 -6.64 4.45
C TYR A 97 -15.39 -6.38 4.16
N LYS A 98 -16.30 -6.99 4.93
CA LYS A 98 -17.74 -6.75 4.81
C LYS A 98 -18.11 -5.29 5.04
N LEU A 99 -17.55 -4.66 6.09
CA LEU A 99 -17.76 -3.22 6.35
C LEU A 99 -17.28 -2.34 5.20
N ARG A 100 -16.21 -2.75 4.52
CA ARG A 100 -15.64 -2.05 3.36
C ARG A 100 -16.30 -2.43 2.03
N ARG A 101 -17.40 -3.21 2.06
CA ARG A 101 -18.10 -3.74 0.87
C ARG A 101 -17.18 -4.54 -0.05
N GLN A 102 -16.26 -5.28 0.54
CA GLN A 102 -15.31 -6.15 -0.15
C GLN A 102 -15.72 -7.61 0.00
N VAL A 103 -15.53 -8.37 -1.08
CA VAL A 103 -15.82 -9.80 -1.17
C VAL A 103 -14.51 -10.55 -1.38
N THR A 104 -14.38 -11.71 -0.73
CA THR A 104 -13.26 -12.62 -0.93
C THR A 104 -13.64 -13.66 -1.99
N LEU A 105 -12.78 -13.84 -2.99
CA LEU A 105 -12.87 -14.89 -3.98
C LEU A 105 -11.85 -15.97 -3.63
N ASP A 106 -12.36 -17.09 -3.12
CA ASP A 106 -11.53 -18.23 -2.72
C ASP A 106 -11.08 -19.09 -3.92
N ALA A 107 -11.83 -19.06 -5.02
CA ALA A 107 -11.47 -19.72 -6.27
C ALA A 107 -10.48 -18.85 -7.05
N VAL A 108 -9.19 -19.16 -6.90
CA VAL A 108 -8.08 -18.56 -7.68
C VAL A 108 -7.36 -19.65 -8.48
N PRO A 109 -6.71 -19.29 -9.60
CA PRO A 109 -5.86 -20.21 -10.35
C PRO A 109 -4.74 -20.82 -9.50
N GLU A 110 -4.28 -22.01 -9.88
CA GLU A 110 -3.26 -22.78 -9.15
C GLU A 110 -1.95 -22.00 -8.96
N SER A 111 -1.57 -21.15 -9.90
CA SER A 111 -0.38 -20.30 -9.77
C SER A 111 -0.46 -19.32 -8.59
N LEU A 112 -1.66 -19.03 -8.08
CA LEU A 112 -1.93 -18.24 -6.88
C LEU A 112 -2.23 -19.08 -5.63
N ASP A 113 -1.85 -20.36 -5.60
CA ASP A 113 -2.06 -21.21 -4.43
C ASP A 113 -1.50 -20.56 -3.13
N GLY A 114 -2.28 -20.68 -2.05
CA GLY A 114 -2.04 -20.03 -0.77
C GLY A 114 -2.50 -18.57 -0.67
N PHE A 115 -3.01 -17.99 -1.76
CA PHE A 115 -3.59 -16.64 -1.81
C PHE A 115 -5.08 -16.66 -2.12
N VAL A 116 -5.76 -15.57 -1.82
CA VAL A 116 -7.14 -15.28 -2.24
C VAL A 116 -7.21 -13.85 -2.76
N ALA A 117 -8.14 -13.60 -3.68
CA ALA A 117 -8.42 -12.25 -4.16
C ALA A 117 -9.50 -11.61 -3.30
N VAL A 118 -9.27 -10.38 -2.84
CA VAL A 118 -10.27 -9.58 -2.15
C VAL A 118 -10.58 -8.37 -3.02
N THR A 119 -11.85 -8.17 -3.32
CA THR A 119 -12.27 -7.22 -4.36
C THR A 119 -13.59 -6.53 -4.02
N ILE A 120 -13.83 -5.37 -4.62
CA ILE A 120 -15.14 -4.72 -4.65
C ILE A 120 -15.94 -5.07 -5.90
N ASP A 121 -15.28 -5.58 -6.94
CA ASP A 121 -15.89 -5.99 -8.22
C ASP A 121 -15.60 -7.47 -8.48
N PRO A 122 -16.46 -8.39 -7.98
CA PRO A 122 -16.29 -9.81 -8.18
C PRO A 122 -16.34 -10.25 -9.64
N ALA A 123 -17.14 -9.59 -10.49
CA ALA A 123 -17.32 -9.97 -11.89
C ALA A 123 -16.04 -9.68 -12.67
N TRP A 124 -15.56 -8.44 -12.59
CA TRP A 124 -14.32 -8.03 -13.24
C TRP A 124 -13.11 -8.82 -12.72
N THR A 125 -13.04 -9.05 -11.40
CA THR A 125 -11.91 -9.80 -10.81
C THR A 125 -11.87 -11.24 -11.32
N ARG A 126 -13.02 -11.90 -11.54
CA ARG A 126 -13.03 -13.23 -12.15
C ARG A 126 -12.48 -13.20 -13.57
N GLN A 127 -12.78 -12.16 -14.36
CA GLN A 127 -12.19 -11.99 -15.70
C GLN A 127 -10.67 -11.80 -15.61
N LEU A 128 -10.19 -10.98 -14.68
CA LEU A 128 -8.74 -10.84 -14.43
C LEU A 128 -8.08 -12.18 -14.06
N LEU A 129 -8.76 -13.01 -13.27
CA LEU A 129 -8.27 -14.33 -12.90
C LEU A 129 -8.27 -15.34 -14.07
N THR A 130 -8.91 -15.02 -15.20
CA THR A 130 -8.81 -15.83 -16.43
C THR A 130 -7.66 -15.40 -17.35
N GLU A 131 -7.07 -14.22 -17.14
CA GLU A 131 -5.96 -13.72 -17.94
C GLU A 131 -4.62 -14.32 -17.45
N SER A 132 -4.24 -15.47 -18.03
CA SER A 132 -3.11 -16.29 -17.56
C SER A 132 -1.81 -15.49 -17.40
N LYS A 133 -1.50 -14.61 -18.35
CA LYS A 133 -0.31 -13.76 -18.30
C LYS A 133 -0.31 -12.81 -17.09
N ALA A 134 -1.44 -12.18 -16.77
CA ALA A 134 -1.54 -11.29 -15.63
C ALA A 134 -1.52 -12.06 -14.31
N VAL A 135 -2.17 -13.23 -14.27
CA VAL A 135 -2.18 -14.11 -13.10
C VAL A 135 -0.77 -14.61 -12.78
N ASP A 136 -0.03 -15.10 -13.77
CA ASP A 136 1.32 -15.64 -13.56
C ASP A 136 2.32 -14.56 -13.13
N ALA A 137 2.22 -13.36 -13.71
CA ALA A 137 2.99 -12.20 -13.25
C ALA A 137 2.62 -11.81 -11.81
N THR A 138 1.33 -11.84 -11.45
CA THR A 138 0.89 -11.59 -10.07
C THR A 138 1.46 -12.65 -9.12
N ALA A 139 1.43 -13.91 -9.51
CA ALA A 139 1.99 -15.01 -8.72
C ALA A 139 3.49 -14.82 -8.48
N ARG A 140 4.26 -14.46 -9.51
CA ARG A 140 5.69 -14.13 -9.39
C ARG A 140 5.90 -12.99 -8.39
N LEU A 141 5.20 -11.85 -8.55
CA LEU A 141 5.34 -10.71 -7.63
C LEU A 141 5.06 -11.07 -6.15
N LEU A 142 4.00 -11.83 -5.89
CA LEU A 142 3.58 -12.19 -4.54
C LEU A 142 4.52 -13.19 -3.89
N LYS A 143 5.08 -14.12 -4.67
CA LYS A 143 5.97 -15.20 -4.20
C LYS A 143 7.43 -14.76 -4.16
N GLN A 144 7.83 -13.73 -4.90
CA GLN A 144 9.23 -13.29 -4.98
C GLN A 144 9.75 -12.79 -3.62
N GLY A 145 10.68 -13.53 -3.02
CA GLY A 145 11.24 -13.21 -1.70
C GLY A 145 10.23 -13.33 -0.55
N ALA A 146 9.11 -14.01 -0.77
CA ALA A 146 8.13 -14.27 0.28
C ALA A 146 8.73 -15.20 1.34
N SER A 147 8.47 -14.89 2.61
CA SER A 147 8.73 -15.77 3.73
C SER A 147 7.41 -16.37 4.26
N PRO A 148 7.47 -17.39 5.12
CA PRO A 148 6.28 -17.93 5.78
C PRO A 148 5.49 -16.91 6.61
N THR A 149 6.02 -15.71 6.88
CA THR A 149 5.38 -14.68 7.70
C THR A 149 5.19 -13.34 6.97
N LEU A 150 5.98 -13.05 5.94
CA LEU A 150 5.94 -11.80 5.18
C LEU A 150 5.83 -12.11 3.69
N ALA A 151 4.69 -11.78 3.10
CA ALA A 151 4.50 -11.83 1.65
C ALA A 151 4.59 -10.42 1.05
N GLY A 152 4.89 -10.36 -0.25
CA GLY A 152 4.61 -9.15 -1.03
C GLY A 152 3.10 -8.88 -1.09
N SER A 153 2.72 -7.66 -1.43
CA SER A 153 1.34 -7.30 -1.73
C SER A 153 1.27 -6.63 -3.09
N ALA A 154 0.31 -7.05 -3.90
CA ALA A 154 -0.04 -6.43 -5.16
C ALA A 154 -1.52 -6.05 -5.13
N CYS A 155 -1.85 -4.82 -5.53
CA CYS A 155 -3.23 -4.36 -5.56
C CYS A 155 -3.50 -3.28 -6.61
N PHE A 156 -4.70 -3.34 -7.20
CA PHE A 156 -5.27 -2.19 -7.87
C PHE A 156 -6.01 -1.33 -6.83
N MET A 157 -5.79 -0.02 -6.90
CA MET A 157 -6.45 0.95 -6.06
C MET A 157 -6.95 2.12 -6.90
N PRO A 158 -8.12 2.69 -6.58
CA PRO A 158 -8.51 3.98 -7.15
C PRO A 158 -7.55 5.08 -6.65
N SER A 159 -7.26 6.05 -7.50
CA SER A 159 -6.66 7.35 -7.15
C SER A 159 -7.50 8.47 -7.78
N SER A 160 -7.19 9.73 -7.45
CA SER A 160 -8.00 10.92 -7.71
C SER A 160 -8.49 11.02 -9.15
N ASP A 161 -7.60 10.81 -10.13
CA ASP A 161 -7.90 10.98 -11.56
C ASP A 161 -7.77 9.67 -12.36
N MET A 162 -6.86 8.77 -11.94
CA MET A 162 -6.64 7.45 -12.55
C MET A 162 -6.53 6.36 -11.49
N GLY A 163 -6.55 5.10 -11.90
CA GLY A 163 -6.18 3.98 -11.05
C GLY A 163 -4.68 3.92 -10.80
N LYS A 164 -4.29 3.18 -9.77
CA LYS A 164 -2.90 2.81 -9.53
C LYS A 164 -2.80 1.32 -9.25
N PHE A 165 -1.87 0.67 -9.92
CA PHE A 165 -1.39 -0.63 -9.53
C PHE A 165 -0.22 -0.46 -8.56
N ARG A 166 -0.35 -0.98 -7.35
CA ARG A 166 0.64 -0.84 -6.28
C ARG A 166 1.24 -2.19 -5.95
N TYR A 167 2.56 -2.22 -5.90
CA TYR A 167 3.34 -3.33 -5.35
C TYR A 167 4.05 -2.87 -4.08
N ALA A 168 4.11 -3.76 -3.09
CA ALA A 168 5.02 -3.63 -1.97
C ALA A 168 5.67 -4.98 -1.69
N SER A 169 7.00 -4.99 -1.64
CA SER A 169 7.77 -6.18 -1.29
C SER A 169 7.53 -6.57 0.17
N PRO A 170 7.87 -7.82 0.56
CA PRO A 170 8.14 -8.11 1.96
C PRO A 170 9.28 -7.23 2.49
N ILE A 171 9.50 -7.24 3.81
CA ILE A 171 10.66 -6.56 4.38
C ILE A 171 11.90 -7.38 4.02
N LEU A 172 12.83 -6.76 3.31
CA LEU A 172 14.04 -7.40 2.76
C LEU A 172 15.30 -6.77 3.39
N PRO A 173 16.41 -7.51 3.49
CA PRO A 173 17.72 -6.87 3.66
C PRO A 173 18.03 -5.99 2.43
N LEU A 174 18.86 -4.97 2.60
CA LEU A 174 19.13 -4.01 1.51
C LEU A 174 19.81 -4.69 0.32
N GLU A 175 20.75 -5.60 0.57
CA GLU A 175 21.46 -6.35 -0.47
C GLU A 175 20.55 -7.23 -1.35
N ALA A 176 19.34 -7.55 -0.88
CA ALA A 176 18.37 -8.32 -1.66
C ALA A 176 17.55 -7.45 -2.62
N ILE A 177 17.65 -6.12 -2.54
CA ILE A 177 17.02 -5.18 -3.45
C ILE A 177 18.06 -4.79 -4.50
N THR A 178 18.13 -5.57 -5.58
CA THR A 178 19.06 -5.33 -6.70
C THR A 178 18.36 -4.64 -7.86
N ASP A 179 19.13 -4.05 -8.77
CA ASP A 179 18.65 -3.49 -10.05
C ASP A 179 17.90 -4.54 -10.87
N ALA A 180 18.46 -5.75 -11.02
CA ALA A 180 17.80 -6.86 -11.73
C ALA A 180 16.46 -7.24 -11.07
N ARG A 181 16.39 -7.21 -9.74
CA ARG A 181 15.13 -7.48 -9.02
C ARG A 181 14.11 -6.36 -9.25
N VAL A 182 14.53 -5.10 -9.18
CA VAL A 182 13.66 -3.95 -9.45
C VAL A 182 13.11 -4.05 -10.87
N GLN A 183 13.95 -4.38 -11.86
CA GLN A 183 13.53 -4.55 -13.24
C GLN A 183 12.50 -5.67 -13.40
N ALA A 184 12.77 -6.86 -12.83
CA ALA A 184 11.82 -7.97 -12.88
C ALA A 184 10.45 -7.61 -12.30
N VAL A 185 10.43 -6.85 -11.20
CA VAL A 185 9.19 -6.35 -10.60
C VAL A 185 8.48 -5.36 -11.54
N LEU A 186 9.21 -4.43 -12.17
CA LEU A 186 8.65 -3.47 -13.12
C LEU A 186 8.03 -4.18 -14.34
N ASP A 187 8.70 -5.21 -14.86
CA ASP A 187 8.21 -5.99 -16.00
C ASP A 187 6.93 -6.75 -15.65
N ASP A 188 6.91 -7.44 -14.50
CA ASP A 188 5.71 -8.13 -14.02
C ASP A 188 4.56 -7.13 -13.78
N MET A 189 4.84 -5.95 -13.20
CA MET A 189 3.82 -4.92 -12.99
C MET A 189 3.24 -4.38 -14.30
N GLN A 190 4.05 -4.18 -15.32
CA GLN A 190 3.58 -3.78 -16.66
C GLN A 190 2.71 -4.87 -17.29
N GLN A 191 3.13 -6.12 -17.18
CA GLN A 191 2.36 -7.25 -17.71
C GLN A 191 0.98 -7.35 -17.04
N ILE A 192 0.92 -7.16 -15.72
CA ILE A 192 -0.34 -7.17 -14.97
C ILE A 192 -1.22 -5.98 -15.37
N ALA A 193 -0.67 -4.78 -15.44
CA ALA A 193 -1.42 -3.58 -15.82
C ALA A 193 -1.97 -3.71 -17.24
N ARG A 194 -1.16 -4.13 -18.21
CA ARG A 194 -1.59 -4.35 -19.61
C ARG A 194 -2.68 -5.41 -19.71
N GLY A 195 -2.51 -6.56 -19.05
CA GLY A 195 -3.51 -7.62 -19.06
C GLY A 195 -4.83 -7.17 -18.43
N ALA A 196 -4.78 -6.43 -17.32
CA ALA A 196 -5.98 -5.91 -16.66
C ALA A 196 -6.74 -4.88 -17.50
N GLU A 197 -6.02 -4.04 -18.26
CA GLU A 197 -6.60 -2.97 -19.08
C GLU A 197 -7.14 -3.43 -20.43
N GLN A 198 -6.75 -4.62 -20.88
CA GLN A 198 -7.35 -5.28 -22.05
C GLN A 198 -8.73 -5.89 -21.75
N LEU A 199 -9.09 -6.02 -20.47
CA LEU A 199 -10.40 -6.48 -20.06
C LEU A 199 -11.46 -5.39 -20.24
N PRO A 200 -12.75 -5.77 -20.34
CA PRO A 200 -13.84 -4.82 -20.16
C PRO A 200 -13.66 -3.96 -18.91
N ALA A 201 -14.08 -2.70 -18.98
CA ALA A 201 -13.98 -1.79 -17.85
C ALA A 201 -14.71 -2.37 -16.62
N PRO A 202 -14.16 -2.19 -15.40
CA PRO A 202 -14.83 -2.63 -14.17
C PRO A 202 -16.23 -2.01 -14.04
N GLU A 203 -17.20 -2.81 -13.61
CA GLU A 203 -18.58 -2.36 -13.36
C GLU A 203 -18.66 -1.54 -12.06
N VAL A 204 -17.88 -1.96 -11.06
CA VAL A 204 -17.82 -1.28 -9.76
C VAL A 204 -16.54 -0.47 -9.67
N VAL A 205 -16.68 0.83 -9.89
CA VAL A 205 -15.62 1.82 -9.67
C VAL A 205 -15.74 2.38 -8.27
N ARG A 206 -14.62 2.49 -7.56
CA ARG A 206 -14.58 3.17 -6.27
C ARG A 206 -14.25 4.64 -6.51
N GLU A 207 -15.25 5.50 -6.37
CA GLU A 207 -15.01 6.94 -6.38
C GLU A 207 -14.10 7.31 -5.21
N VAL A 208 -13.02 8.04 -5.52
CA VAL A 208 -12.24 8.70 -4.48
C VAL A 208 -13.11 9.85 -3.98
N SER A 209 -13.55 9.76 -2.73
CA SER A 209 -14.38 10.80 -2.12
C SER A 209 -13.69 12.17 -2.23
N ALA A 210 -14.46 13.26 -2.23
CA ALA A 210 -13.90 14.61 -2.24
C ALA A 210 -12.86 14.80 -1.11
N PHE A 211 -13.11 14.20 0.06
CA PHE A 211 -12.16 14.15 1.17
C PHE A 211 -10.90 13.33 0.85
N GLY A 212 -11.03 12.20 0.15
CA GLY A 212 -9.89 11.39 -0.32
C GLY A 212 -9.01 12.13 -1.32
N ARG A 213 -9.61 12.88 -2.26
CA ARG A 213 -8.87 13.73 -3.21
C ARG A 213 -8.15 14.87 -2.51
N PHE A 214 -8.85 15.54 -1.59
CA PHE A 214 -8.27 16.61 -0.77
C PHE A 214 -7.14 16.09 0.14
N ALA A 215 -7.27 14.90 0.71
CA ALA A 215 -6.25 14.23 1.51
C ALA A 215 -5.00 13.85 0.70
N GLU A 216 -5.16 13.39 -0.55
CA GLU A 216 -4.04 13.12 -1.45
C GLU A 216 -3.30 14.41 -1.84
N GLN A 217 -4.04 15.49 -2.11
CA GLN A 217 -3.46 16.80 -2.50
C GLN A 217 -2.87 17.56 -1.32
N HIS A 218 -3.44 17.40 -0.12
CA HIS A 218 -3.04 18.14 1.08
C HIS A 218 -2.91 17.18 2.29
N PRO A 219 -1.84 16.36 2.33
CA PRO A 219 -1.62 15.41 3.42
C PRO A 219 -1.50 16.10 4.80
N TRP A 220 -1.09 17.37 4.83
CA TRP A 220 -1.03 18.20 6.05
C TRP A 220 -2.41 18.55 6.62
N ALA A 221 -3.45 18.63 5.79
CA ALA A 221 -4.78 19.03 6.24
C ALA A 221 -5.45 17.94 7.10
N ILE A 222 -5.13 16.66 6.86
CA ILE A 222 -5.54 15.54 7.73
C ILE A 222 -4.91 15.69 9.12
N ALA A 223 -3.63 16.06 9.19
CA ALA A 223 -2.94 16.27 10.46
C ALA A 223 -3.56 17.42 11.28
N VAL A 224 -3.95 18.51 10.60
CA VAL A 224 -4.66 19.64 11.23
C VAL A 224 -6.05 19.23 11.72
N ALA A 225 -6.82 18.49 10.92
CA ALA A 225 -8.14 18.01 11.32
C ALA A 225 -8.09 17.08 12.55
N LEU A 226 -7.07 16.20 12.61
CA LEU A 226 -6.84 15.34 13.78
C LEU A 226 -6.45 16.14 15.03
N LEU A 227 -5.62 17.17 14.89
CA LEU A 227 -5.25 18.06 15.98
C LEU A 227 -6.47 18.82 16.52
N LEU A 228 -7.33 19.35 15.64
CA LEU A 228 -8.56 20.03 16.02
C LEU A 228 -9.55 19.09 16.71
N GLY A 229 -9.71 17.86 16.20
CA GLY A 229 -10.52 16.83 16.84
C GLY A 229 -10.02 16.48 18.24
N LEU A 230 -8.70 16.34 18.41
CA LEU A 230 -8.08 16.08 19.71
C LEU A 230 -8.31 17.24 20.69
N MET A 231 -8.13 18.48 20.25
CA MET A 231 -8.42 19.65 21.09
C MET A 231 -9.90 19.72 21.48
N GLY A 232 -10.81 19.38 20.56
CA GLY A 232 -12.24 19.31 20.86
C GLY A 232 -12.57 18.29 21.96
N VAL A 233 -11.97 17.11 21.92
CA VAL A 233 -12.13 16.08 22.95
C VAL A 233 -11.59 16.56 24.30
N VAL A 234 -10.41 17.19 24.31
CA VAL A 234 -9.81 17.73 25.55
C VAL A 234 -10.67 18.85 26.16
N ALA A 235 -11.14 19.79 25.34
CA ALA A 235 -12.00 20.87 25.78
C ALA A 235 -13.34 20.35 26.33
N PHE A 236 -13.94 19.38 25.65
CA PHE A 236 -15.19 18.75 26.11
C PHE A 236 -15.00 17.99 27.42
N GLY A 237 -13.90 17.24 27.58
CA GLY A 237 -13.55 16.56 28.82
C GLY A 237 -13.32 17.53 30.00
N ALA A 238 -12.64 18.65 29.75
CA ALA A 238 -12.44 19.70 30.75
C ALA A 238 -13.76 20.35 31.17
N LEU A 239 -14.65 20.63 30.22
CA LEU A 239 -15.99 21.16 30.50
C LEU A 239 -16.80 20.16 31.34
N LEU A 240 -16.75 18.87 31.00
CA LEU A 240 -17.45 17.82 31.74
C LEU A 240 -16.95 17.72 33.19
N LEU A 241 -15.64 17.84 33.41
CA LEU A 241 -15.01 17.88 34.73
C LEU A 241 -15.45 19.10 35.55
N VAL A 242 -15.53 20.28 34.93
CA VAL A 242 -16.02 21.49 35.59
C VAL A 242 -17.49 21.33 35.98
N LEU A 243 -18.31 20.79 35.08
CA LEU A 243 -19.73 20.56 35.34
C LEU A 243 -19.96 19.51 36.44
N THR A 244 -19.18 18.42 36.47
CA THR A 244 -19.28 17.43 37.55
C THR A 244 -18.80 18.00 38.87
N ALA A 245 -17.71 18.76 38.91
CA ALA A 245 -17.23 19.43 40.11
C ALA A 245 -18.25 20.45 40.68
N LEU A 246 -18.93 21.20 39.80
CA LEU A 246 -20.00 22.11 40.18
C LEU A 246 -21.23 21.37 40.71
N ALA A 247 -21.62 20.26 40.08
CA ALA A 247 -22.74 19.43 40.55
C ALA A 247 -22.46 18.78 41.92
N LEU A 248 -21.24 18.29 42.14
CA LEU A 248 -20.79 17.74 43.43
C LEU A 248 -20.76 18.79 44.53
N ASN A 249 -20.27 20.00 44.24
CA ASN A 249 -20.29 21.11 45.21
C ASN A 249 -21.71 21.63 45.51
N GLY A 250 -22.63 21.54 44.54
CA GLY A 250 -24.05 21.88 44.75
C GLY A 250 -24.82 20.86 45.60
N LEU A 251 -24.39 19.59 45.60
CA LEU A 251 -24.97 18.52 46.42
C LEU A 251 -24.49 18.50 47.88
N MET A 252 -23.39 19.22 48.19
CA MET A 252 -22.84 19.34 49.55
C MET A 252 -23.30 20.62 50.27
N ARG A 253 -24.25 21.37 49.70
CA ARG A 253 -24.95 22.48 50.34
C ARG A 253 -26.39 22.08 50.62
#